data_AF-A0A833TFG5-F1
#
_entry.id   AF-A0A833TFG5-F1
#
_cell.length_a   1.000
_cell.length_b   1.000
_cell.length_c   1.000
_cell.angle_alpha   90.00
_cell.angle_beta   90.00
_cell.angle_gamma   90.00
#
_symmetry.space_group_name_H-M   'P 1'
#
loop_
_entity.id
_entity.type
_entity.pdbx_description
1 polymer ?
#
loop_
_entity_poly.entity_id
_entity_poly.type
_entity_poly.pdbx_seq_one_letter_code
_entity_poly.pdbx_strand_id
1 'polypeptide(L)'
;MFQVLSLLLLLILESVSSVRSPPQLPHQFQAEVLVLSHLTDPRQEYPPSMGRMKVQYDFDQQLARAEMLEGYNAGKTFVRRYDQKQEFMVKSGEFRKCERAYLGDAMPVPEIPFTQEFVATESVRGKVCEHWVHTHDSVRVHVYSDVATNVPIRLTEENVINGQPTMLQTFDLQNVHVGPQNASSFTIPDGYERSDCVRNVGGFPYIHAFHYYLRF
;
A
#
# COMPACT_ATOMS: atom_id res chain seq x y z
N MET A 1 43.78 34.24 -41.79
CA MET A 1 42.41 33.68 -41.86
C MET A 1 42.49 32.27 -41.30
N PHE A 2 42.52 32.13 -39.97
CA PHE A 2 41.34 31.73 -39.17
C PHE A 2 40.71 30.46 -39.76
N GLN A 3 41.18 29.27 -39.38
CA GLN A 3 40.60 28.50 -38.28
C GLN A 3 39.08 28.70 -38.19
N VAL A 4 38.34 28.03 -39.08
CA VAL A 4 36.90 27.81 -38.97
C VAL A 4 36.75 26.29 -38.89
N LEU A 5 36.82 25.70 -37.69
CA LEU A 5 35.67 25.45 -36.83
C LEU A 5 34.63 24.53 -37.52
N SER A 6 34.90 23.22 -37.52
CA SER A 6 33.94 22.12 -37.70
C SER A 6 34.74 20.81 -37.65
N LEU A 7 35.06 20.14 -36.53
CA LEU A 7 34.45 20.06 -35.20
C LEU A 7 32.92 20.14 -35.17
N LEU A 8 32.27 19.52 -36.16
CA LEU A 8 31.16 18.62 -35.83
C LEU A 8 31.85 17.33 -35.37
N LEU A 9 32.31 17.24 -34.13
CA LEU A 9 31.45 16.84 -33.03
C LEU A 9 30.42 15.86 -33.59
N LEU A 10 30.87 14.62 -33.81
CA LEU A 10 29.99 13.47 -33.73
C LEU A 10 29.22 13.67 -32.43
N LEU A 11 27.97 14.10 -32.58
CA LEU A 11 26.94 13.97 -31.59
C LEU A 11 26.91 12.47 -31.28
N ILE A 12 27.68 12.09 -30.27
CA ILE A 12 27.38 10.95 -29.45
C ILE A 12 25.97 11.26 -28.98
N LEU A 13 24.97 10.70 -29.66
CA LEU A 13 23.71 10.40 -29.04
C LEU A 13 24.08 9.47 -27.89
N GLU A 14 24.46 10.06 -26.75
CA GLU A 14 24.19 9.44 -25.48
C GLU A 14 22.67 9.32 -25.48
N SER A 15 22.18 8.18 -25.96
CA SER A 15 20.95 7.64 -25.47
C SER A 15 21.17 7.58 -23.96
N VAL A 16 20.73 8.63 -23.28
CA VAL A 16 20.51 8.59 -21.84
C VAL A 16 19.44 7.53 -21.70
N SER A 17 19.87 6.27 -21.62
CA SER A 17 19.10 5.22 -20.99
C SER A 17 18.93 5.73 -19.57
N SER A 18 17.90 6.54 -19.36
CA SER A 18 17.42 6.86 -18.03
C SER A 18 17.26 5.53 -17.34
N VAL A 19 18.17 5.23 -16.40
CA VAL A 19 18.12 4.01 -15.62
C VAL A 19 16.81 4.09 -14.84
N ARG A 20 15.77 3.41 -15.35
CA ARG A 20 14.48 3.36 -14.68
C ARG A 20 14.73 2.71 -13.33
N SER A 21 14.30 3.38 -12.28
CA SER A 21 14.43 2.86 -10.92
C SER A 21 13.09 2.22 -10.53
N PRO A 22 13.10 1.01 -9.94
CA PRO A 22 11.89 0.39 -9.45
C PRO A 22 11.13 1.32 -8.49
N PRO A 23 9.79 1.26 -8.50
CA PRO A 23 8.99 2.13 -7.67
C PRO A 23 9.16 1.76 -6.19
N GLN A 24 9.09 2.78 -5.34
CA GLN A 24 9.15 2.64 -3.89
C GLN A 24 7.84 3.13 -3.28
N LEU A 25 7.44 2.55 -2.17
CA LEU A 25 6.29 3.04 -1.43
C LEU A 25 6.69 4.31 -0.66
N PRO A 26 5.85 5.35 -0.64
CA PRO A 26 6.14 6.55 0.13
C PRO A 26 6.09 6.26 1.63
N HIS A 27 7.00 6.89 2.40
CA HIS A 27 7.04 6.76 3.86
C HIS A 27 5.85 7.42 4.57
N GLN A 28 5.22 8.40 3.92
CA GLN A 28 4.11 9.16 4.49
C GLN A 28 3.06 9.41 3.42
N PHE A 29 1.84 8.93 3.63
CA PHE A 29 0.74 9.16 2.70
C PHE A 29 -0.62 8.83 3.33
N GLN A 30 -1.67 9.24 2.63
CA GLN A 30 -3.01 8.71 2.80
C GLN A 30 -3.58 8.23 1.47
N ALA A 31 -4.41 7.19 1.52
CA ALA A 31 -5.06 6.62 0.34
C ALA A 31 -6.34 5.89 0.73
N GLU A 32 -7.22 5.70 -0.25
CA GLU A 32 -8.26 4.67 -0.19
C GLU A 32 -7.72 3.41 -0.86
N VAL A 33 -7.75 2.28 -0.16
CA VAL A 33 -7.30 0.99 -0.65
C VAL A 33 -8.51 0.13 -0.96
N LEU A 34 -8.59 -0.33 -2.20
CA LEU A 34 -9.51 -1.36 -2.64
C LEU A 34 -8.74 -2.68 -2.77
N VAL A 35 -9.26 -3.73 -2.17
CA VAL A 35 -8.70 -5.07 -2.20
C VAL A 35 -9.72 -5.98 -2.86
N LEU A 36 -9.32 -6.68 -3.92
CA LEU A 36 -10.13 -7.63 -4.65
C LEU A 36 -9.51 -9.01 -4.58
N SER A 37 -10.25 -10.00 -4.09
CA SER A 37 -9.90 -11.42 -4.19
C SER A 37 -10.52 -12.01 -5.45
N HIS A 38 -9.69 -12.61 -6.30
CA HIS A 38 -10.14 -13.22 -7.57
C HIS A 38 -10.60 -14.67 -7.42
N LEU A 39 -10.41 -15.27 -6.24
CA LEU A 39 -10.74 -16.67 -5.96
C LEU A 39 -12.05 -16.87 -5.18
N THR A 40 -12.71 -15.78 -4.82
CA THR A 40 -13.98 -15.80 -4.06
C THR A 40 -15.14 -15.44 -4.98
N ASP A 41 -16.31 -16.05 -4.76
CA ASP A 41 -17.49 -15.75 -5.57
C ASP A 41 -18.06 -14.37 -5.16
N PRO A 42 -18.06 -13.36 -6.04
CA PRO A 42 -18.53 -12.01 -5.69
C PRO A 42 -20.03 -11.93 -5.41
N ARG A 43 -20.79 -13.00 -5.65
CA ARG A 43 -22.22 -13.11 -5.34
C ARG A 43 -22.47 -13.63 -3.93
N GLN A 44 -21.44 -14.14 -3.27
CA GLN A 44 -21.53 -14.64 -1.89
C GLN A 44 -21.13 -13.53 -0.92
N GLU A 45 -21.81 -13.45 0.22
CA GLU A 45 -21.50 -12.48 1.27
C GLU A 45 -20.22 -12.85 2.03
N TYR A 46 -19.95 -14.16 2.19
CA TYR A 46 -18.80 -14.65 2.94
C TYR A 46 -18.14 -15.87 2.29
N PRO A 47 -16.79 -15.90 2.18
CA PRO A 47 -15.87 -14.79 2.47
C PRO A 47 -16.06 -13.64 1.47
N PRO A 48 -15.90 -12.38 1.90
CA PRO A 48 -16.12 -11.24 1.01
C PRO A 48 -15.05 -11.20 -0.08
N SER A 49 -15.48 -10.98 -1.33
CA SER A 49 -14.55 -10.84 -2.46
C SER A 49 -13.87 -9.49 -2.52
N MET A 50 -14.42 -8.50 -1.83
CA MET A 50 -13.96 -7.12 -1.85
C MET A 50 -13.76 -6.61 -0.43
N GLY A 51 -12.70 -5.84 -0.24
CA GLY A 51 -12.43 -5.08 0.97
C GLY A 51 -12.09 -3.64 0.60
N ARG A 52 -12.52 -2.68 1.41
CA ARG A 52 -12.23 -1.27 1.18
C ARG A 52 -11.87 -0.60 2.48
N MET A 53 -10.82 0.21 2.46
CA MET A 53 -10.35 0.90 3.65
C MET A 53 -9.71 2.24 3.32
N LYS A 54 -9.81 3.21 4.22
CA LYS A 54 -8.98 4.42 4.19
C LYS A 54 -7.76 4.19 5.06
N VAL A 55 -6.58 4.45 4.49
CA VAL A 55 -5.30 4.28 5.17
C VAL A 55 -4.64 5.64 5.32
N GLN A 56 -4.13 5.90 6.52
CA GLN A 56 -3.16 6.96 6.79
C GLN A 56 -1.93 6.30 7.39
N TYR A 57 -0.77 6.56 6.79
CA TYR A 57 0.48 5.91 7.14
C TYR A 57 1.57 6.98 7.22
N ASP A 58 2.30 7.00 8.34
CA ASP A 58 3.40 7.92 8.58
C ASP A 58 4.52 7.19 9.30
N PHE A 59 5.48 6.69 8.52
CA PHE A 59 6.63 5.97 9.06
C PHE A 59 7.51 6.87 9.93
N ASP A 60 7.70 8.12 9.53
CA ASP A 60 8.62 9.03 10.24
C ASP A 60 8.08 9.39 11.64
N GLN A 61 6.75 9.56 11.77
CA GLN A 61 6.10 9.77 13.07
C GLN A 61 5.70 8.48 13.78
N GLN A 62 5.91 7.32 13.14
CA GLN A 62 5.58 6.00 13.69
C GLN A 62 4.06 5.81 13.95
N LEU A 63 3.22 6.25 13.00
CA LEU A 63 1.75 6.29 13.08
C LEU A 63 1.09 5.54 11.92
N ALA A 64 0.07 4.73 12.22
CA ALA A 64 -0.77 4.13 11.19
C ALA A 64 -2.24 4.06 11.60
N ARG A 65 -3.14 4.26 10.63
CA ARG A 65 -4.59 4.19 10.83
C ARG A 65 -5.25 3.53 9.62
N ALA A 66 -6.21 2.65 9.90
CA ALA A 66 -7.08 2.06 8.89
C ALA A 66 -8.54 2.17 9.31
N GLU A 67 -9.37 2.83 8.50
CA GLU A 67 -10.83 2.81 8.63
C GLU A 67 -11.39 1.79 7.62
N MET A 68 -11.97 0.69 8.11
CA MET A 68 -12.50 -0.39 7.29
C MET A 68 -13.92 -0.03 6.82
N LEU A 69 -14.05 0.32 5.54
CA LEU A 69 -15.30 0.73 4.92
C LEU A 69 -16.13 -0.47 4.45
N GLU A 70 -15.46 -1.54 4.00
CA GLU A 70 -16.08 -2.73 3.42
C GLU A 70 -15.23 -3.98 3.67
N GLY A 71 -15.87 -5.16 3.63
CA GLY A 71 -15.25 -6.46 3.85
C GLY A 71 -15.40 -6.96 5.28
N TYR A 72 -14.63 -7.99 5.64
CA TYR A 72 -14.81 -8.74 6.90
C TYR A 72 -14.72 -7.87 8.17
N ASN A 73 -13.91 -6.81 8.13
CA ASN A 73 -13.71 -5.89 9.24
C ASN A 73 -14.49 -4.57 9.11
N ALA A 74 -15.48 -4.49 8.21
CA ALA A 74 -16.25 -3.27 7.97
C ALA A 74 -16.80 -2.66 9.28
N GLY A 75 -16.72 -1.33 9.38
CA GLY A 75 -17.13 -0.57 10.55
C GLY A 75 -16.11 -0.56 11.70
N LYS A 76 -14.92 -1.18 11.52
CA LYS A 76 -13.82 -1.09 12.48
C LYS A 76 -12.80 -0.04 12.02
N THR A 77 -12.28 0.72 12.97
CA THR A 77 -11.12 1.58 12.79
C THR A 77 -9.97 1.05 13.65
N PHE A 78 -8.83 0.83 13.03
CA PHE A 78 -7.58 0.46 13.69
C PHE A 78 -6.68 1.69 13.76
N VAL A 79 -6.13 1.96 14.94
CA VAL A 79 -5.15 3.02 15.16
C VAL A 79 -3.93 2.42 15.85
N ARG A 80 -2.76 2.59 15.24
CA ARG A 80 -1.48 2.09 15.73
C ARG A 80 -0.52 3.24 15.96
N ARG A 81 -0.06 3.38 17.20
CA ARG A 81 0.88 4.37 17.70
C ARG A 81 2.15 3.63 18.11
N TYR A 82 3.04 3.38 17.15
CA TYR A 82 4.29 2.66 17.43
C TYR A 82 5.24 3.50 18.29
N ASP A 83 5.18 4.83 18.13
CA ASP A 83 5.83 5.81 19.00
C ASP A 83 5.45 5.63 20.49
N GLN A 84 4.20 5.24 20.75
CA GLN A 84 3.67 5.04 22.11
C GLN A 84 3.51 3.57 22.51
N LYS A 85 3.85 2.64 21.62
CA LYS A 85 3.65 1.19 21.79
C LYS A 85 2.20 0.81 22.14
N GLN A 86 1.25 1.46 21.47
CA GLN A 86 -0.18 1.25 21.68
C GLN A 86 -0.93 1.01 20.37
N GLU A 87 -1.90 0.12 20.42
CA GLU A 87 -2.85 -0.08 19.32
C GLU A 87 -4.28 -0.13 19.85
N PHE A 88 -5.21 0.34 19.02
CA PHE A 88 -6.64 0.41 19.31
C PHE A 88 -7.44 -0.15 18.14
N MET A 89 -8.54 -0.83 18.46
CA MET A 89 -9.58 -1.17 17.52
C MET A 89 -10.90 -0.61 18.06
N VAL A 90 -11.52 0.26 17.28
CA VAL A 90 -12.83 0.85 17.57
C VAL A 90 -13.82 0.33 16.55
N LYS A 91 -14.88 -0.33 16.99
CA LYS A 91 -16.07 -0.60 16.19
C LYS A 91 -17.08 0.50 16.47
N SER A 92 -17.52 1.21 15.43
CA SER A 92 -18.53 2.26 15.52
C SER A 92 -19.95 1.70 15.29
N GLY A 93 -20.99 2.49 15.58
CA GLY A 93 -22.39 2.13 15.33
C GLY A 93 -23.13 1.51 16.52
N GLU A 94 -24.19 0.74 16.26
CA GLU A 94 -25.09 0.18 17.28
C GLU A 94 -24.36 -0.68 18.32
N PHE A 95 -23.39 -1.48 17.86
CA PHE A 95 -22.56 -2.34 18.71
C PHE A 95 -21.17 -1.73 18.91
N ARG A 96 -21.15 -0.50 19.44
CA ARG A 96 -19.90 0.23 19.68
C ARG A 96 -18.98 -0.55 20.62
N LYS A 97 -17.69 -0.61 20.29
CA LYS A 97 -16.69 -1.33 21.08
C LYS A 97 -15.34 -0.65 20.93
N CYS A 98 -14.61 -0.42 22.02
CA CYS A 98 -13.19 -0.09 21.97
C CYS A 98 -12.36 -1.17 22.64
N GLU A 99 -11.32 -1.62 21.95
CA GLU A 99 -10.29 -2.50 22.49
C GLU A 99 -8.91 -1.87 22.35
N ARG A 100 -8.04 -2.13 23.31
CA ARG A 100 -6.64 -1.67 23.30
C ARG A 100 -5.68 -2.84 23.52
N ALA A 101 -4.53 -2.80 22.88
CA ALA A 101 -3.45 -3.75 23.12
C ALA A 101 -2.08 -3.05 23.16
N TYR A 102 -1.07 -3.80 23.62
CA TYR A 102 0.31 -3.35 23.61
C TYR A 102 0.93 -3.67 22.25
N LEU A 103 1.41 -2.65 21.55
CA LEU A 103 2.04 -2.79 20.24
C LEU A 103 3.55 -2.91 20.41
N GLY A 104 4.03 -4.13 20.66
CA GLY A 104 5.44 -4.39 20.93
C GLY A 104 6.35 -4.25 19.71
N ASP A 105 5.82 -4.61 18.54
CA ASP A 105 6.57 -4.64 17.28
C ASP A 105 7.08 -3.26 16.85
N ALA A 106 8.09 -3.26 15.98
CA ALA A 106 8.50 -2.07 15.24
C ALA A 106 7.51 -1.82 14.09
N MET A 107 7.35 -0.56 13.69
CA MET A 107 6.56 -0.24 12.50
C MET A 107 7.24 -0.86 11.26
N PRO A 108 6.55 -1.69 10.47
CA PRO A 108 7.12 -2.24 9.26
C PRO A 108 7.45 -1.13 8.26
N VAL A 109 8.66 -1.16 7.70
CA VAL A 109 9.11 -0.23 6.63
C VAL A 109 8.25 -0.46 5.39
N PRO A 110 7.77 0.59 4.69
CA PRO A 110 6.99 0.42 3.47
C PRO A 110 7.94 0.20 2.29
N GLU A 111 8.27 -1.06 2.00
CA GLU A 111 9.24 -1.39 0.96
C GLU A 111 8.79 -2.58 0.11
N ILE A 112 9.25 -2.61 -1.14
CA ILE A 112 9.13 -3.77 -2.02
C ILE A 112 10.50 -4.45 -2.01
N PRO A 113 10.72 -5.51 -1.22
CA PRO A 113 12.07 -5.99 -0.89
C PRO A 113 12.67 -6.92 -1.96
N PHE A 114 12.15 -6.88 -3.19
CA PHE A 114 12.62 -7.71 -4.31
C PHE A 114 13.08 -6.84 -5.46
N THR A 115 14.04 -7.37 -6.21
CA THR A 115 14.40 -6.83 -7.52
C THR A 115 13.19 -6.91 -8.44
N GLN A 116 12.86 -5.79 -9.07
CA GLN A 116 11.76 -5.68 -10.02
C GLN A 116 12.32 -5.46 -11.42
N GLU A 117 11.70 -6.10 -12.40
CA GLU A 117 12.00 -5.96 -13.81
C GLU A 117 10.95 -5.07 -14.46
N PHE A 118 11.40 -4.07 -15.22
CA PHE A 118 10.51 -3.24 -16.03
C PHE A 118 9.97 -4.08 -17.19
N VAL A 119 8.65 -4.07 -17.36
CA VAL A 119 7.98 -4.78 -18.45
C VAL A 119 7.56 -3.81 -19.54
N ALA A 120 6.76 -2.81 -19.19
CA ALA A 120 6.15 -1.90 -20.15
C ALA A 120 5.68 -0.58 -19.51
N THR A 121 5.26 0.35 -20.35
CA THR A 121 4.44 1.50 -19.94
C THR A 121 3.02 1.29 -20.45
N GLU A 122 2.05 1.34 -19.55
CA GLU A 122 0.65 0.99 -19.83
C GLU A 122 -0.32 1.99 -19.20
N SER A 123 -1.59 2.00 -19.65
CA SER A 123 -2.62 2.81 -19.00
C SER A 123 -3.37 1.99 -17.95
N VAL A 124 -3.35 2.44 -16.70
CA VAL A 124 -4.09 1.83 -15.60
C VAL A 124 -5.02 2.87 -15.00
N ARG A 125 -6.33 2.65 -15.13
CA ARG A 125 -7.38 3.58 -14.64
C ARG A 125 -7.18 5.03 -15.13
N GLY A 126 -6.78 5.20 -16.39
CA GLY A 126 -6.55 6.50 -17.01
C GLY A 126 -5.23 7.19 -16.62
N LYS A 127 -4.40 6.57 -15.78
CA LYS A 127 -3.03 7.02 -15.49
C LYS A 127 -2.03 6.29 -16.38
N VAL A 128 -0.97 6.97 -16.79
CA VAL A 128 0.17 6.35 -17.47
C VAL A 128 1.07 5.75 -16.40
N CYS A 129 1.25 4.44 -16.44
CA CYS A 129 1.99 3.71 -15.42
C CYS A 129 3.16 2.95 -16.00
N GLU A 130 4.24 2.87 -15.26
CA GLU A 130 5.25 1.84 -15.47
C GLU A 130 4.78 0.53 -14.84
N HIS A 131 4.89 -0.55 -15.60
CA HIS A 131 4.60 -1.90 -15.19
C HIS A 131 5.89 -2.60 -14.81
N TRP A 132 5.97 -3.00 -13.55
CA TRP A 132 7.10 -3.68 -12.95
C TRP A 132 6.65 -5.06 -12.47
N VAL A 133 7.53 -6.04 -12.59
CA VAL A 133 7.25 -7.41 -12.17
C VAL A 133 8.38 -7.93 -11.33
N HIS A 134 8.05 -8.68 -10.28
CA HIS A 134 9.01 -9.60 -9.68
C HIS A 134 8.37 -10.97 -9.54
N THR A 135 9.22 -11.99 -9.63
CA THR A 135 8.81 -13.40 -9.57
C THR A 135 9.62 -14.09 -8.49
N HIS A 136 8.94 -14.86 -7.65
CA HIS A 136 9.56 -15.70 -6.64
C HIS A 136 8.84 -17.06 -6.61
N ASP A 137 9.57 -18.13 -6.91
CA ASP A 137 9.03 -19.48 -7.12
C ASP A 137 7.87 -19.50 -8.13
N SER A 138 6.66 -19.86 -7.67
CA SER A 138 5.43 -19.90 -8.47
C SER A 138 4.58 -18.63 -8.32
N VAL A 139 5.06 -17.62 -7.59
CA VAL A 139 4.33 -16.37 -7.39
C VAL A 139 4.92 -15.28 -8.27
N ARG A 140 4.05 -14.58 -9.00
CA ARG A 140 4.42 -13.41 -9.79
C ARG A 140 3.57 -12.22 -9.33
N VAL A 141 4.23 -11.10 -9.09
CA VAL A 141 3.59 -9.88 -8.61
C VAL A 141 3.85 -8.77 -9.60
N HIS A 142 2.76 -8.18 -10.07
CA HIS A 142 2.73 -7.04 -10.97
C HIS A 142 2.49 -5.77 -10.16
N VAL A 143 3.37 -4.78 -10.29
CA VAL A 143 3.29 -3.48 -9.64
C VAL A 143 3.17 -2.41 -10.72
N TYR A 144 2.16 -1.56 -10.61
CA TYR A 144 1.93 -0.45 -11.53
C TYR A 144 2.17 0.86 -10.80
N SER A 145 3.16 1.62 -11.24
CA SER A 145 3.56 2.90 -10.65
C SER A 145 3.16 4.04 -11.57
N ASP A 146 2.46 5.05 -11.05
CA ASP A 146 2.11 6.24 -11.82
C ASP A 146 3.39 7.00 -12.21
N VAL A 147 3.61 7.20 -13.51
CA VAL A 147 4.80 7.91 -14.03
C VAL A 147 4.90 9.32 -13.48
N ALA A 148 3.75 9.99 -13.25
CA ALA A 148 3.75 11.39 -12.82
C ALA A 148 4.22 11.57 -11.37
N THR A 149 3.95 10.60 -10.50
CA THR A 149 4.25 10.69 -9.06
C THR A 149 5.30 9.69 -8.59
N ASN A 150 5.66 8.71 -9.43
CA ASN A 150 6.47 7.54 -9.09
C ASN A 150 5.95 6.78 -7.84
N VAL A 151 4.62 6.67 -7.71
CA VAL A 151 3.97 5.98 -6.59
C VAL A 151 3.27 4.73 -7.11
N PRO A 152 3.47 3.56 -6.48
CA PRO A 152 2.66 2.37 -6.75
C PRO A 152 1.18 2.65 -6.52
N ILE A 153 0.35 2.48 -7.56
CA ILE A 153 -1.11 2.68 -7.47
C ILE A 153 -1.91 1.39 -7.59
N ARG A 154 -1.29 0.31 -8.10
CA ARG A 154 -1.90 -1.01 -8.19
C ARG A 154 -0.87 -2.11 -8.03
N LEU A 155 -1.25 -3.16 -7.32
CA LEU A 155 -0.53 -4.43 -7.27
C LEU A 155 -1.48 -5.55 -7.65
N THR A 156 -1.04 -6.50 -8.46
CA THR A 156 -1.76 -7.75 -8.72
C THR A 156 -0.83 -8.92 -8.50
N GLU A 157 -1.26 -9.86 -7.65
CA GLU A 157 -0.57 -11.10 -7.40
C GLU A 157 -1.24 -12.23 -8.18
N GLU A 158 -0.42 -13.11 -8.73
CA GLU A 158 -0.85 -14.33 -9.38
C GLU A 158 0.07 -15.50 -9.04
N ASN A 159 -0.51 -16.70 -9.11
CA ASN A 159 0.24 -17.95 -9.06
C ASN A 159 0.41 -18.50 -10.49
N VAL A 160 1.61 -18.93 -10.83
CA VAL A 160 1.96 -19.52 -12.12
C VAL A 160 2.30 -20.99 -11.93
N ILE A 161 1.36 -21.88 -12.26
CA ILE A 161 1.53 -23.34 -12.19
C ILE A 161 1.58 -23.88 -13.62
N ASN A 162 2.65 -24.60 -13.98
CA ASN A 162 2.84 -25.16 -15.33
C ASN A 162 2.69 -24.09 -16.44
N GLY A 163 3.17 -22.87 -16.17
CA GLY A 163 3.07 -21.73 -17.09
C GLY A 163 1.67 -21.11 -17.21
N GLN A 164 0.69 -21.56 -16.43
CA GLN A 164 -0.66 -21.00 -16.41
C GLN A 164 -0.81 -20.02 -15.23
N PRO A 165 -1.00 -18.72 -15.49
CA PRO A 165 -1.22 -17.73 -14.45
C PRO A 165 -2.66 -17.81 -13.92
N THR A 166 -2.81 -17.75 -12.60
CA THR A 166 -4.07 -17.60 -11.89
C THR A 166 -3.98 -16.39 -10.98
N MET A 167 -4.75 -15.35 -11.28
CA MET A 167 -4.83 -14.16 -10.44
C MET A 167 -5.38 -14.51 -9.06
N LEU A 168 -4.72 -14.01 -8.02
CA LEU A 168 -5.08 -14.27 -6.63
C LEU A 168 -5.77 -13.04 -6.02
N GLN A 169 -5.07 -11.90 -6.07
CA GLN A 169 -5.49 -10.69 -5.39
C GLN A 169 -5.02 -9.43 -6.10
N THR A 170 -5.84 -8.38 -6.08
CA THR A 170 -5.46 -7.04 -6.54
C THR A 170 -5.62 -6.03 -5.42
N PHE A 171 -4.63 -5.17 -5.25
CA PHE A 171 -4.68 -3.99 -4.39
C PHE A 171 -4.66 -2.75 -5.26
N ASP A 172 -5.58 -1.82 -5.02
CA ASP A 172 -5.73 -0.57 -5.74
C ASP A 172 -5.65 0.59 -4.75
N LEU A 173 -4.62 1.41 -4.86
CA LEU A 173 -4.52 2.67 -4.13
C LEU A 173 -5.19 3.76 -4.96
N GLN A 174 -6.17 4.41 -4.36
CA GLN A 174 -6.95 5.50 -4.92
C GLN A 174 -6.76 6.76 -4.07
N ASN A 175 -6.94 7.93 -4.69
CA ASN A 175 -6.87 9.23 -4.01
C ASN A 175 -5.60 9.36 -3.15
N VAL A 176 -4.46 8.96 -3.71
CA VAL A 176 -3.18 8.97 -2.98
C VAL A 176 -2.72 10.41 -2.79
N HIS A 177 -2.48 10.78 -1.54
CA HIS A 177 -1.87 12.04 -1.16
C HIS A 177 -0.60 11.74 -0.36
N VAL A 178 0.56 11.99 -0.96
CA VAL A 178 1.87 11.82 -0.34
C VAL A 178 2.18 13.03 0.54
N GLY A 179 2.70 12.78 1.73
CA GLY A 179 3.15 13.79 2.67
C GLY A 179 2.87 13.44 4.13
N PRO A 180 3.38 14.26 5.07
CA PRO A 180 3.21 14.04 6.50
C PRO A 180 1.75 13.98 6.92
N GLN A 181 1.44 13.11 7.88
CA GLN A 181 0.10 12.96 8.43
C GLN A 181 -0.08 13.80 9.69
N ASN A 182 -1.28 14.31 9.91
CA ASN A 182 -1.59 15.04 11.13
C ASN A 182 -1.73 14.05 12.30
N ALA A 183 -0.88 14.17 13.32
CA ALA A 183 -0.88 13.29 14.49
C ALA A 183 -2.24 13.24 15.23
N SER A 184 -3.03 14.32 15.17
CA SER A 184 -4.38 14.34 15.76
C SER A 184 -5.37 13.41 15.03
N SER A 185 -5.11 13.04 13.77
CA SER A 185 -5.88 12.02 13.06
C SER A 185 -5.69 10.61 13.63
N PHE A 186 -4.73 10.41 14.54
CA PHE A 186 -4.43 9.13 15.18
C PHE A 186 -4.83 9.11 16.66
N THR A 187 -5.78 9.96 17.06
CA THR A 187 -6.48 9.80 18.34
C THR A 187 -7.48 8.65 18.25
N ILE A 188 -7.89 8.13 19.41
CA ILE A 188 -8.91 7.09 19.48
C ILE A 188 -10.23 7.67 18.92
N PRO A 189 -10.87 7.03 17.92
CA PRO A 189 -12.13 7.50 17.34
C PRO A 189 -13.29 7.51 18.35
N ASP A 190 -14.39 8.13 17.93
CA ASP A 190 -15.69 8.14 18.63
C ASP A 190 -15.67 8.71 20.06
N GLY A 191 -14.66 9.53 20.38
CA GLY A 191 -14.54 10.20 21.67
C GLY A 191 -14.16 9.27 22.83
N TYR A 192 -13.69 8.05 22.53
CA TYR A 192 -13.17 7.14 23.54
C TYR A 192 -11.87 7.67 24.14
N GLU A 193 -11.75 7.53 25.45
CA GLU A 193 -10.49 7.65 26.16
C GLU A 193 -9.82 6.28 26.30
N ARG A 194 -8.50 6.27 26.54
CA ARG A 194 -7.75 5.02 26.70
C ARG A 194 -8.30 4.13 27.82
N SER A 195 -8.85 4.72 28.88
CA SER A 195 -9.50 4.02 30.00
C SER A 195 -10.76 3.27 29.61
N ASP A 196 -11.45 3.73 28.57
CA ASP A 196 -12.73 3.17 28.14
C ASP A 196 -12.53 1.89 27.32
N CYS A 197 -11.33 1.70 26.78
CA CYS A 197 -11.00 0.59 25.91
C CYS A 197 -10.61 -0.67 26.70
N VAL A 198 -11.31 -1.76 26.40
CA VAL A 198 -11.08 -3.07 27.03
C VAL A 198 -9.72 -3.61 26.60
N ARG A 199 -8.94 -4.16 27.54
CA ARG A 199 -7.63 -4.71 27.23
C ARG A 199 -7.77 -6.02 26.44
N ASN A 200 -7.17 -6.07 25.26
CA ASN A 200 -6.90 -7.28 24.49
C ASN A 200 -5.43 -7.68 24.68
N VAL A 201 -5.18 -8.92 25.10
CA VAL A 201 -3.82 -9.44 25.37
C VAL A 201 -3.12 -9.93 24.10
N GLY A 202 -3.88 -10.34 23.08
CA GLY A 202 -3.35 -10.96 21.86
C GLY A 202 -2.91 -9.98 20.77
N GLY A 203 -3.15 -8.68 20.95
CA GLY A 203 -2.93 -7.69 19.89
C GLY A 203 -3.98 -7.76 18.77
N PHE A 204 -3.74 -7.02 17.68
CA PHE A 204 -4.55 -7.07 16.47
C PHE A 204 -3.74 -7.55 15.26
N PRO A 205 -4.36 -8.30 14.33
CA PRO A 205 -3.67 -8.75 13.11
C PRO A 205 -3.26 -7.55 12.24
N TYR A 206 -2.15 -7.69 11.52
CA TYR A 206 -1.67 -6.70 10.56
C TYR A 206 -2.75 -6.32 9.55
N ILE A 207 -2.85 -5.02 9.27
CA ILE A 207 -3.64 -4.52 8.15
C ILE A 207 -2.73 -4.46 6.93
N HIS A 208 -3.04 -5.27 5.93
CA HIS A 208 -2.29 -5.34 4.67
C HIS A 208 -2.88 -4.36 3.66
N ALA A 209 -2.23 -3.22 3.47
CA ALA A 209 -2.71 -2.14 2.60
C ALA A 209 -2.13 -2.20 1.18
N PHE A 210 -1.00 -2.88 0.99
CA PHE A 210 -0.43 -3.17 -0.33
C PHE A 210 0.39 -4.45 -0.24
N HIS A 211 -0.32 -5.59 -0.25
CA HIS A 211 0.28 -6.90 0.02
C HIS A 211 1.05 -6.92 1.36
N TYR A 212 2.16 -7.64 1.51
CA TYR A 212 3.05 -7.48 2.69
C TYR A 212 4.07 -6.35 2.56
N TYR A 213 4.15 -5.68 1.41
CA TYR A 213 5.04 -4.52 1.18
C TYR A 213 4.60 -3.29 1.99
N LEU A 214 3.30 -3.21 2.27
CA LEU A 214 2.73 -2.21 3.17
C LEU A 214 1.76 -2.90 4.13
N ARG A 215 2.23 -3.06 5.37
CA ARG A 215 1.42 -3.58 6.47
C ARG A 215 1.70 -2.79 7.75
N PHE A 216 0.69 -2.70 8.61
CA PHE A 216 0.85 -2.09 9.92
C PHE A 216 -0.06 -2.75 10.95
#